data_AF-R9MM30-F1
#
_entry.id   AF-R9MM30-F1
#
_cell.length_a   1.000
_cell.length_b   1.000
_cell.length_c   1.000
_cell.angle_alpha   90.00
_cell.angle_beta   90.00
_cell.angle_gamma   90.00
#
_symmetry.space_group_name_H-M   'P 1'
#
loop_
_entity.id
_entity.type
_entity.pdbx_description
1 polymer ?
#
loop_
_entity_poly.entity_id
_entity_poly.type
_entity_poly.pdbx_seq_one_letter_code
_entity_poly.pdbx_strand_id
1 'polypeptide(L)'
;MSVPQTINGLMRHLRNDCNIQISGSYQKQQLISYGYYHGYKGYRFTKNRHNQIPYTDFSEVVAVIEYDNNLKAALYSDLMFIETAIKNIVCNESANGLKLGTFEHIHKERMCDNTTNTKLQSKRLRLRNSVYSKLSTRYHDEEGSDNQMVRHFYNRGEDAPLWVVFEILYLSDLASFFECLNESVREHIMTQLNMFDISIDTNRNLLSSMLYTIKSLRNSVAHNNIIFDTRFKDRKISPILKKWTEKETSIQNITLYSLIDYIIIVCCLLKRVDFSSSRAKQLVYSY
;
A
#
# COMPACT_ATOMS: atom_id res chain seq x y z
N MET A 1 -6.10 2.90 32.24
CA MET A 1 -7.50 2.64 32.66
C MET A 1 -7.64 1.15 32.89
N SER A 2 -8.18 0.74 34.04
CA SER A 2 -8.24 -0.66 34.50
C SER A 2 -9.65 -1.28 34.57
N VAL A 3 -10.71 -0.56 34.18
CA VAL A 3 -12.10 -1.04 34.21
C VAL A 3 -12.83 -0.68 32.90
N PRO A 4 -13.68 -1.56 32.33
CA PRO A 4 -14.52 -1.22 31.18
C PRO A 4 -15.38 0.01 31.47
N GLN A 5 -15.36 1.01 30.60
CA GLN A 5 -16.16 2.22 30.76
C GLN A 5 -17.39 2.20 29.86
N THR A 6 -18.52 2.64 30.41
CA THR A 6 -19.70 3.00 29.59
C THR A 6 -19.39 4.24 28.76
N ILE A 7 -20.16 4.49 27.70
CA ILE A 7 -20.03 5.73 26.90
C ILE A 7 -20.15 6.98 27.76
N ASN A 8 -21.08 7.00 28.73
CA ASN A 8 -21.22 8.11 29.67
C ASN A 8 -19.97 8.26 30.56
N GLY A 9 -19.33 7.15 30.94
CA GLY A 9 -18.04 7.15 31.63
C GLY A 9 -16.96 7.79 30.77
N LEU A 10 -16.86 7.41 29.49
CA LEU A 10 -15.90 7.99 28.55
C LEU A 10 -16.12 9.50 28.35
N MET A 11 -17.37 9.97 28.25
CA MET A 11 -17.68 11.40 28.22
C MET A 11 -17.25 12.14 29.50
N ARG A 12 -17.38 11.50 30.67
CA ARG A 12 -16.90 12.07 31.94
C ARG A 12 -15.38 12.12 31.97
N HIS A 13 -14.71 11.07 31.52
CA HIS A 13 -13.25 11.03 31.41
C HIS A 13 -12.71 12.10 30.46
N LEU A 14 -13.33 12.30 29.30
CA LEU A 14 -12.94 13.34 28.35
C LEU A 14 -13.02 14.75 28.98
N ARG A 15 -14.07 15.04 29.74
CA ARG A 15 -14.21 16.33 30.44
C ARG A 15 -13.22 16.49 31.59
N ASN A 16 -13.17 15.50 32.47
CA ASN A 16 -12.50 15.64 33.77
C ASN A 16 -11.00 15.41 33.71
N ASP A 17 -10.55 14.49 32.85
CA ASP A 17 -9.16 14.05 32.81
C ASP A 17 -8.43 14.50 31.53
N CYS A 18 -9.18 14.76 30.45
CA CYS A 18 -8.62 15.21 29.17
C CYS A 18 -8.87 16.69 28.86
N ASN A 19 -9.65 17.40 29.69
CA ASN A 19 -10.05 18.80 29.49
C ASN A 19 -10.75 19.08 28.16
N ILE A 20 -11.53 18.11 27.65
CA ILE A 20 -12.29 18.24 26.40
C ILE A 20 -13.76 18.38 26.74
N GLN A 21 -14.35 19.50 26.32
CA GLN A 21 -15.78 19.72 26.43
C GLN A 21 -16.52 18.74 25.53
N ILE A 22 -17.43 17.99 26.13
CA ILE A 22 -18.31 17.06 25.43
C ILE A 22 -19.65 16.96 26.16
N SER A 23 -20.75 17.16 25.44
CA SER A 23 -22.09 17.26 26.01
C SER A 23 -23.20 16.89 25.02
N GLY A 24 -24.40 16.66 25.55
CA GLY A 24 -25.58 16.36 24.73
C GLY A 24 -25.61 14.96 24.10
N SER A 25 -26.77 14.63 23.53
CA SER A 25 -27.01 13.36 22.85
C SER A 25 -26.23 13.24 21.53
N TYR A 26 -26.04 14.35 20.83
CA TYR A 26 -25.34 14.37 19.55
C TYR A 26 -23.86 13.98 19.67
N GLN A 27 -23.08 14.64 20.52
CA GLN A 27 -21.66 14.29 20.69
C GLN A 27 -21.49 12.92 21.37
N LYS A 28 -22.45 12.49 22.20
CA LYS A 28 -22.52 11.11 22.69
C LYS A 28 -22.63 10.12 21.54
N GLN A 29 -23.50 10.38 20.56
CA GLN A 29 -23.64 9.54 19.37
C GLN A 29 -22.38 9.56 18.52
N GLN A 30 -21.73 10.72 18.35
CA GLN A 30 -20.45 10.81 17.66
C GLN A 30 -19.36 9.97 18.34
N LEU A 31 -19.27 10.00 19.68
CA LEU A 31 -18.32 9.16 20.43
C LEU A 31 -18.62 7.67 20.28
N ILE A 32 -19.89 7.28 20.14
CA ILE A 32 -20.30 5.90 19.83
C ILE A 32 -19.83 5.53 18.42
N SER A 33 -20.13 6.37 17.41
CA SER A 33 -19.84 6.10 16.01
C SER A 33 -18.35 6.07 15.69
N TYR A 34 -17.57 7.05 16.18
CA TYR A 34 -16.13 7.14 15.92
C TYR A 34 -15.28 6.31 16.90
N GLY A 35 -15.84 5.97 18.05
CA GLY A 35 -15.17 5.23 19.11
C GLY A 35 -14.12 6.06 19.87
N TYR A 36 -13.88 5.68 21.12
CA TYR A 36 -12.87 6.35 21.96
C TYR A 36 -11.44 5.97 21.58
N TYR A 37 -11.18 4.69 21.28
CA TYR A 37 -9.83 4.23 20.97
C TYR A 37 -9.40 4.65 19.57
N HIS A 38 -10.22 4.34 18.56
CA HIS A 38 -9.92 4.71 17.18
C HIS A 38 -10.02 6.23 16.97
N GLY A 39 -11.13 6.86 17.40
CA GLY A 39 -11.33 8.31 17.34
C GLY A 39 -10.43 9.08 18.32
N TYR A 40 -10.84 9.28 19.56
CA TYR A 40 -10.09 10.20 20.44
C TYR A 40 -8.61 9.80 20.66
N LYS A 41 -8.32 8.54 21.05
CA LYS A 41 -6.93 8.13 21.35
C LYS A 41 -6.03 8.15 20.13
N GLY A 42 -6.58 7.83 18.96
CA GLY A 42 -5.86 7.87 17.69
C GLY A 42 -5.54 9.30 17.26
N TYR A 43 -6.51 10.21 17.38
CA TYR A 43 -6.43 11.55 16.80
C TYR A 43 -5.93 12.65 17.76
N ARG A 44 -5.72 12.37 19.06
CA ARG A 44 -5.25 13.37 20.06
C ARG A 44 -3.82 13.91 19.89
N PHE A 45 -3.07 13.49 18.87
CA PHE A 45 -1.68 13.92 18.65
C PHE A 45 -1.32 13.87 17.16
N THR A 46 -0.20 14.50 16.79
CA THR A 46 0.39 14.43 15.45
C THR A 46 1.74 13.71 15.47
N LYS A 47 1.94 12.72 14.59
CA LYS A 47 3.14 11.89 14.43
C LYS A 47 3.49 11.02 15.64
N ASN A 48 3.64 11.62 16.82
CA ASN A 48 4.00 10.95 18.06
C ASN A 48 3.18 11.51 19.25
N ARG A 49 3.08 10.70 20.31
CA ARG A 49 2.28 11.00 21.50
C ARG A 49 2.67 12.28 22.26
N HIS A 50 3.88 12.82 22.03
CA HIS A 50 4.37 14.02 22.69
C HIS A 50 3.86 15.30 22.01
N ASN A 51 3.48 15.22 20.74
CA ASN A 51 2.91 16.33 19.98
C ASN A 51 1.38 16.31 20.09
N GLN A 52 0.86 16.50 21.31
CA GLN A 52 -0.58 16.53 21.55
C GLN A 52 -1.22 17.72 20.84
N ILE A 53 -2.39 17.49 20.26
CA ILE A 53 -3.20 18.56 19.69
C ILE A 53 -4.01 19.15 20.86
N PRO A 54 -3.95 20.46 21.11
CA PRO A 54 -4.57 21.10 22.27
C PRO A 54 -6.08 21.28 22.06
N TYR A 55 -6.80 20.17 21.91
CA TYR A 55 -8.26 20.19 21.75
C TYR A 55 -8.94 20.71 23.01
N THR A 56 -9.95 21.55 22.83
CA THR A 56 -10.79 22.08 23.91
C THR A 56 -12.23 21.60 23.81
N ASP A 57 -12.71 21.28 22.60
CA ASP A 57 -14.04 20.73 22.36
C ASP A 57 -13.98 19.44 21.52
N PHE A 58 -14.88 18.50 21.78
CA PHE A 58 -14.96 17.25 21.05
C PHE A 58 -15.26 17.44 19.56
N SER A 59 -15.92 18.53 19.17
CA SER A 59 -16.15 18.86 17.76
C SER A 59 -14.84 19.03 16.98
N GLU A 60 -13.77 19.51 17.61
CA GLU A 60 -12.45 19.67 16.99
C GLU A 60 -11.82 18.30 16.70
N VAL A 61 -11.98 17.34 17.63
CA VAL A 61 -11.57 15.94 17.43
C VAL A 61 -12.32 15.35 16.24
N VAL A 62 -13.65 15.54 16.20
CA VAL A 62 -14.48 15.08 15.09
C VAL A 62 -14.06 15.71 13.76
N ALA A 63 -13.76 17.01 13.74
CA ALA A 63 -13.32 17.68 12.51
C ALA A 63 -12.04 17.08 11.93
N VAL A 64 -11.07 16.70 12.78
CA VAL A 64 -9.83 16.05 12.30
C VAL A 64 -10.08 14.60 11.87
N ILE A 65 -10.98 13.87 12.53
CA ILE A 65 -11.41 12.54 12.09
C ILE A 65 -12.03 12.61 10.69
N GLU A 66 -12.97 13.53 10.49
CA GLU A 66 -13.65 13.70 9.20
C GLU A 66 -12.71 14.19 8.10
N TYR A 67 -11.77 15.08 8.42
CA TYR A 67 -10.71 15.46 7.51
C TYR A 67 -9.89 14.25 7.04
N ASP A 68 -9.43 13.40 7.97
CA ASP A 68 -8.67 12.20 7.63
C ASP A 68 -9.52 11.16 6.85
N ASN A 69 -10.80 11.03 7.19
CA ASN A 69 -11.75 10.19 6.45
C ASN A 69 -11.92 10.65 5.01
N ASN A 70 -12.06 11.96 4.77
CA ASN A 70 -12.15 12.53 3.42
C ASN A 70 -10.88 12.30 2.62
N LEU A 71 -9.70 12.42 3.25
CA LEU A 71 -8.43 12.08 2.61
C LEU A 71 -8.35 10.60 2.19
N LYS A 72 -8.79 9.68 3.07
CA LYS A 72 -8.85 8.24 2.76
C LYS A 72 -9.82 7.96 1.62
N ALA A 73 -10.98 8.59 1.64
CA ALA A 73 -12.00 8.45 0.59
C ALA A 73 -11.48 8.91 -0.77
N ALA A 74 -10.78 10.04 -0.83
CA ALA A 74 -10.18 10.57 -2.06
C ALA A 74 -9.10 9.64 -2.65
N LEU A 75 -8.38 8.89 -1.80
CA LEU A 75 -7.26 8.03 -2.22
C LEU A 75 -7.65 6.58 -2.52
N TYR A 76 -8.74 6.08 -1.93
CA TYR A 76 -9.05 4.64 -1.90
C TYR A 76 -9.13 4.03 -3.30
N SER A 77 -9.93 4.60 -4.19
CA SER A 77 -10.16 4.05 -5.53
C SER A 77 -8.89 4.02 -6.37
N ASP A 78 -8.05 5.05 -6.26
CA ASP A 78 -6.83 5.16 -7.05
C ASP A 78 -5.73 4.25 -6.54
N LEU A 79 -5.60 4.07 -5.22
CA LEU A 79 -4.64 3.11 -4.65
C LEU A 79 -5.00 1.67 -5.01
N MET A 80 -6.28 1.31 -5.00
CA MET A 80 -6.74 -0.02 -5.46
C MET A 80 -6.47 -0.21 -6.96
N PHE A 81 -6.80 0.80 -7.77
CA PHE A 81 -6.54 0.76 -9.20
C PHE A 81 -5.05 0.59 -9.52
N ILE A 82 -4.17 1.37 -8.87
CA ILE A 82 -2.71 1.26 -9.04
C ILE A 82 -2.23 -0.17 -8.74
N GLU A 83 -2.64 -0.75 -7.62
CA GLU A 83 -2.22 -2.10 -7.26
C GLU A 83 -2.65 -3.11 -8.32
N THR A 84 -3.93 -3.08 -8.71
CA THR A 84 -4.46 -3.99 -9.72
C THR A 84 -3.77 -3.80 -11.07
N ALA A 85 -3.58 -2.56 -11.51
CA ALA A 85 -2.96 -2.27 -12.80
C ALA A 85 -1.50 -2.74 -12.83
N ILE A 86 -0.69 -2.41 -11.81
CA ILE A 86 0.72 -2.82 -11.78
C ILE A 86 0.85 -4.34 -11.64
N LYS A 87 0.00 -4.99 -10.83
CA LYS A 87 -0.04 -6.47 -10.77
C LYS A 87 -0.23 -7.07 -12.15
N ASN A 88 -1.24 -6.61 -12.89
CA ASN A 88 -1.56 -7.15 -14.21
C ASN A 88 -0.46 -6.87 -15.23
N ILE A 89 0.12 -5.66 -15.25
CA ILE A 89 1.24 -5.32 -16.14
C ILE A 89 2.44 -6.22 -15.85
N VAL A 90 2.87 -6.31 -14.58
CA VAL A 90 4.04 -7.14 -14.21
C VAL A 90 3.76 -8.61 -14.48
N CYS A 91 2.55 -9.10 -14.24
CA CYS A 91 2.16 -10.48 -14.55
C CYS A 91 2.29 -10.76 -16.05
N ASN A 92 1.67 -9.91 -16.88
CA ASN A 92 1.66 -10.05 -18.33
C ASN A 92 3.09 -10.06 -18.89
N GLU A 93 3.88 -9.05 -18.56
CA GLU A 93 5.24 -8.91 -19.10
C GLU A 93 6.20 -9.98 -18.59
N SER A 94 5.99 -10.52 -17.38
CA SER A 94 6.80 -11.63 -16.88
C SER A 94 6.52 -12.93 -17.66
N ALA A 95 5.26 -13.16 -18.03
CA ALA A 95 4.83 -14.34 -18.78
C ALA A 95 5.02 -14.20 -20.30
N ASN A 96 5.19 -12.98 -20.80
CA ASN A 96 5.25 -12.69 -22.23
C ASN A 96 6.32 -13.55 -22.94
N GLY A 97 5.94 -14.18 -24.06
CA GLY A 97 6.81 -15.05 -24.86
C GLY A 97 7.14 -16.43 -24.26
N LEU A 98 6.59 -16.79 -23.10
CA LEU A 98 6.77 -18.11 -22.50
C LEU A 98 5.65 -19.07 -22.89
N LYS A 99 5.97 -20.36 -22.97
CA LYS A 99 5.00 -21.42 -23.28
C LYS A 99 4.11 -21.76 -22.07
N LEU A 100 4.65 -21.64 -20.87
CA LEU A 100 3.96 -21.94 -19.62
C LEU A 100 3.95 -20.72 -18.71
N GLY A 101 2.77 -20.31 -18.28
CA GLY A 101 2.58 -19.17 -17.39
C GLY A 101 2.47 -19.58 -15.92
N THR A 102 3.29 -20.50 -15.42
CA THR A 102 3.28 -20.92 -13.99
C THR A 102 4.40 -20.23 -13.22
N PHE A 103 4.26 -20.03 -11.91
CA PHE A 103 5.32 -19.42 -11.10
C PHE A 103 6.67 -20.17 -11.19
N GLU A 104 6.67 -21.51 -11.16
CA GLU A 104 7.90 -22.29 -11.27
C GLU A 104 8.64 -22.05 -12.59
N HIS A 105 7.90 -22.01 -13.71
CA HIS A 105 8.46 -21.70 -15.01
C HIS A 105 9.02 -20.27 -15.08
N ILE A 106 8.32 -19.28 -14.52
CA ILE A 106 8.85 -17.91 -14.41
C ILE A 106 10.12 -17.87 -13.56
N HIS A 107 10.12 -18.54 -12.41
CA HIS A 107 11.28 -18.60 -11.52
C HIS A 107 12.50 -19.20 -12.24
N LYS A 108 12.29 -20.20 -13.10
CA LYS A 108 13.37 -20.82 -13.89
C LYS A 108 13.85 -19.96 -15.05
N GLU A 109 12.94 -19.37 -15.83
CA GLU A 109 13.28 -18.71 -17.10
C GLU A 109 13.51 -17.19 -16.96
N ARG A 110 12.91 -16.57 -15.95
CA ARG A 110 12.92 -15.11 -15.74
C ARG A 110 13.61 -14.68 -14.45
N MET A 111 14.11 -15.61 -13.64
CA MET A 111 14.86 -15.33 -12.40
C MET A 111 16.18 -16.11 -12.35
N CYS A 112 16.91 -16.11 -13.46
CA CYS A 112 18.11 -16.93 -13.70
C CYS A 112 19.38 -16.14 -14.04
N ASP A 113 19.33 -14.80 -14.12
CA ASP A 113 20.54 -13.99 -14.27
C ASP A 113 21.33 -13.89 -12.95
N ASN A 114 22.56 -13.35 -13.01
CA ASN A 114 23.36 -13.03 -11.82
C ASN A 114 23.45 -14.19 -10.80
N THR A 115 23.68 -15.41 -11.28
CA THR A 115 23.63 -16.66 -10.48
C THR A 115 24.64 -16.69 -9.33
N THR A 116 25.76 -15.97 -9.46
CA THR A 116 26.80 -15.86 -8.42
C THR A 116 26.46 -14.86 -7.32
N ASN A 117 25.42 -14.02 -7.50
CA ASN A 117 24.99 -13.07 -6.48
C ASN A 117 24.17 -13.77 -5.38
N THR A 118 24.85 -14.16 -4.30
CA THR A 118 24.28 -14.89 -3.17
C THR A 118 23.07 -14.18 -2.52
N LYS A 119 23.09 -12.84 -2.45
CA LYS A 119 21.98 -12.05 -1.90
C LYS A 119 20.73 -12.14 -2.79
N LEU A 120 20.90 -12.04 -4.11
CA LEU A 120 19.81 -12.18 -5.07
C LEU A 120 19.25 -13.60 -5.08
N GLN A 121 20.12 -14.63 -5.07
CA GLN A 121 19.67 -16.02 -5.00
C GLN A 121 18.88 -16.30 -3.71
N SER A 122 19.37 -15.81 -2.56
CA SER A 122 18.63 -15.93 -1.31
C SER A 122 17.26 -15.25 -1.38
N LYS A 123 17.16 -14.09 -2.03
CA LYS A 123 15.90 -13.37 -2.22
C LYS A 123 14.92 -14.13 -3.11
N ARG A 124 15.39 -14.73 -4.21
CA ARG A 124 14.58 -15.60 -5.10
C ARG A 124 14.01 -16.80 -4.35
N LEU A 125 14.84 -17.48 -3.57
CA LEU A 125 14.40 -18.60 -2.73
C LEU A 125 13.37 -18.17 -1.68
N ARG A 126 13.56 -17.00 -1.04
CA ARG A 126 12.57 -16.44 -0.10
C ARG A 126 11.25 -16.07 -0.79
N LEU A 127 11.31 -15.49 -1.99
CA LEU A 127 10.12 -15.22 -2.80
C LEU A 127 9.38 -16.51 -3.11
N ARG A 128 10.08 -17.55 -3.59
CA ARG A 128 9.50 -18.86 -3.86
C ARG A 128 8.78 -19.41 -2.64
N ASN A 129 9.43 -19.40 -1.48
CA ASN A 129 8.83 -19.88 -0.24
C ASN A 129 7.59 -19.06 0.16
N SER A 130 7.63 -17.73 0.00
CA SER A 130 6.49 -16.84 0.27
C SER A 130 5.29 -17.17 -0.62
N VAL A 131 5.52 -17.34 -1.93
CA VAL A 131 4.48 -17.66 -2.92
C VAL A 131 3.82 -18.99 -2.58
N TYR A 132 4.59 -20.07 -2.40
CA TYR A 132 4.01 -21.38 -2.08
C TYR A 132 3.36 -21.43 -0.69
N SER A 133 3.89 -20.68 0.29
CA SER A 133 3.22 -20.53 1.59
C SER A 133 1.84 -19.90 1.43
N LYS A 134 1.71 -18.86 0.61
CA LYS A 134 0.41 -18.19 0.37
C LYS A 134 -0.55 -19.05 -0.42
N LEU A 135 -0.07 -19.81 -1.41
CA LEU A 135 -0.89 -20.78 -2.15
C LEU A 135 -1.42 -21.86 -1.20
N SER A 136 -0.57 -22.39 -0.32
CA SER A 136 -0.98 -23.38 0.70
C SER A 136 -2.02 -22.81 1.67
N THR A 137 -1.77 -21.63 2.23
CA THR A 137 -2.74 -20.95 3.10
C THR A 137 -4.06 -20.70 2.37
N ARG A 138 -4.01 -20.17 1.15
CA ARG A 138 -5.23 -19.88 0.38
C ARG A 138 -5.99 -21.15 0.01
N TYR A 139 -5.30 -22.22 -0.37
CA TYR A 139 -5.92 -23.52 -0.64
C TYR A 139 -6.70 -24.06 0.56
N HIS A 140 -6.15 -23.89 1.77
CA HIS A 140 -6.81 -24.26 3.02
C HIS A 140 -8.00 -23.34 3.31
N ASP A 141 -7.80 -22.02 3.25
CA ASP A 141 -8.83 -21.02 3.58
C ASP A 141 -10.03 -21.03 2.61
N GLU A 142 -9.84 -21.50 1.36
CA GLU A 142 -10.90 -21.64 0.36
C GLU A 142 -11.81 -22.86 0.60
N GLU A 143 -11.54 -23.69 1.60
CA GLU A 143 -12.41 -24.82 1.95
C GLU A 143 -13.78 -24.31 2.43
N GLY A 144 -14.84 -24.71 1.71
CA GLY A 144 -16.20 -24.25 1.99
C GLY A 144 -16.49 -22.80 1.54
N SER A 145 -15.54 -22.13 0.88
CA SER A 145 -15.74 -20.86 0.20
C SER A 145 -16.37 -21.06 -1.18
N ASP A 146 -17.20 -20.12 -1.62
CA ASP A 146 -17.71 -20.06 -3.01
C ASP A 146 -16.58 -19.78 -4.01
N ASN A 147 -15.60 -18.95 -3.61
CA ASN A 147 -14.41 -18.68 -4.43
C ASN A 147 -13.33 -19.71 -4.09
N GLN A 148 -13.07 -20.62 -5.03
CA GLN A 148 -12.11 -21.73 -4.92
C GLN A 148 -11.02 -21.62 -6.00
N MET A 149 -10.58 -20.40 -6.31
CA MET A 149 -9.63 -20.14 -7.40
C MET A 149 -8.36 -20.98 -7.29
N VAL A 150 -7.73 -21.08 -6.11
CA VAL A 150 -6.52 -21.88 -5.92
C VAL A 150 -6.85 -23.37 -5.87
N ARG A 151 -7.89 -23.76 -5.11
CA ARG A 151 -8.31 -25.16 -4.99
C ARG A 151 -8.70 -25.79 -6.33
N HIS A 152 -9.32 -25.02 -7.23
CA HIS A 152 -9.75 -25.48 -8.55
C HIS A 152 -8.60 -26.09 -9.38
N PHE A 153 -7.41 -25.47 -9.36
CA PHE A 153 -6.24 -25.99 -10.08
C PHE A 153 -5.62 -27.19 -9.36
N TYR A 154 -5.36 -27.08 -8.06
CA TYR A 154 -4.67 -28.13 -7.32
C TYR A 154 -5.49 -29.41 -7.14
N ASN A 155 -6.82 -29.33 -7.08
CA ASN A 155 -7.69 -30.52 -7.08
C ASN A 155 -7.62 -31.32 -8.38
N ARG A 156 -7.17 -30.70 -9.48
CA ARG A 156 -6.96 -31.34 -10.79
C ARG A 156 -5.51 -31.79 -10.99
N GLY A 157 -4.64 -31.62 -10.00
CA GLY A 157 -3.21 -31.90 -10.12
C GLY A 157 -2.46 -30.91 -11.01
N GLU A 158 -3.02 -29.71 -11.23
CA GLU A 158 -2.41 -28.65 -12.03
C GLU A 158 -1.76 -27.60 -11.13
N ASP A 159 -0.66 -26.99 -11.60
CA ASP A 159 -0.11 -25.80 -10.96
C ASP A 159 -1.00 -24.58 -11.23
N ALA A 160 -1.10 -23.72 -10.22
CA ALA A 160 -1.79 -22.43 -10.37
C ALA A 160 -1.09 -21.55 -11.44
N PRO A 161 -1.86 -21.00 -12.41
CA PRO A 161 -1.34 -20.00 -13.34
C PRO A 161 -0.80 -18.75 -12.63
N LEU A 162 0.08 -18.01 -13.29
CA LEU A 162 0.74 -16.83 -12.73
C LEU A 162 -0.26 -15.75 -12.32
N TRP A 163 -1.33 -15.55 -13.10
CA TRP A 163 -2.37 -14.59 -12.75
C TRP A 163 -3.10 -14.97 -11.44
N VAL A 164 -3.33 -16.27 -11.18
CA VAL A 164 -3.85 -16.75 -9.88
C VAL A 164 -2.90 -16.42 -8.74
N VAL A 165 -1.59 -16.61 -8.98
CA VAL A 165 -0.57 -16.24 -7.99
C VAL A 165 -0.61 -14.74 -7.71
N PHE A 166 -0.75 -13.90 -8.72
CA PHE A 166 -0.76 -12.44 -8.56
C PHE A 166 -1.98 -11.91 -7.79
N GLU A 167 -3.12 -12.60 -7.84
CA GLU A 167 -4.31 -12.26 -7.04
C GLU A 167 -4.06 -12.39 -5.53
N ILE A 168 -3.22 -13.34 -5.10
CA ILE A 168 -2.92 -13.58 -3.68
C ILE A 168 -1.68 -12.81 -3.17
N LEU A 169 -0.95 -12.13 -4.06
CA LEU A 169 0.19 -11.30 -3.69
C LEU A 169 -0.25 -9.94 -3.14
N TYR A 170 0.43 -9.43 -2.12
CA TYR A 170 0.29 -8.03 -1.71
C TYR A 170 1.36 -7.16 -2.38
N LEU A 171 1.26 -5.83 -2.29
CA LEU A 171 2.23 -4.89 -2.87
C LEU A 171 3.70 -5.19 -2.50
N SER A 172 3.98 -5.66 -1.28
CA SER A 172 5.36 -6.06 -0.92
C SER A 172 5.82 -7.33 -1.62
N ASP A 173 4.91 -8.27 -1.85
CA ASP A 173 5.23 -9.50 -2.56
C ASP A 173 5.47 -9.18 -4.03
N LEU A 174 4.65 -8.30 -4.62
CA LEU A 174 4.85 -7.78 -5.98
C LEU A 174 6.18 -7.05 -6.13
N ALA A 175 6.55 -6.19 -5.17
CA ALA A 175 7.84 -5.51 -5.17
C ALA A 175 9.01 -6.51 -5.12
N SER A 176 8.92 -7.52 -4.24
CA SER A 176 9.94 -8.57 -4.15
C SER A 176 9.98 -9.45 -5.40
N PHE A 177 8.82 -9.74 -6.00
CA PHE A 177 8.71 -10.47 -7.25
C PHE A 177 9.44 -9.74 -8.36
N PHE A 178 9.12 -8.45 -8.54
CA PHE A 178 9.76 -7.61 -9.54
C PHE A 178 11.28 -7.61 -9.37
N GLU A 179 11.78 -7.40 -8.16
CA GLU A 179 13.23 -7.38 -7.86
C GLU A 179 13.96 -8.71 -8.12
N CYS A 180 13.23 -9.83 -8.18
CA CYS A 180 13.80 -11.14 -8.45
C CYS A 180 13.91 -11.45 -9.94
N LEU A 181 13.16 -10.73 -10.79
CA LEU A 181 13.22 -10.87 -12.23
C LEU A 181 14.61 -10.48 -12.78
N ASN A 182 14.96 -11.08 -13.90
CA ASN A 182 16.16 -10.75 -14.67
C ASN A 182 16.17 -9.25 -14.99
N GLU A 183 17.36 -8.66 -15.03
CA GLU A 183 17.54 -7.23 -15.32
C GLU A 183 16.89 -6.82 -16.63
N SER A 184 16.99 -7.64 -17.68
CA SER A 184 16.36 -7.39 -18.99
C SER A 184 14.83 -7.35 -18.91
N VAL A 185 14.22 -8.19 -18.08
CA VAL A 185 12.76 -8.22 -17.89
C VAL A 185 12.30 -7.01 -17.08
N ARG A 186 13.04 -6.65 -16.02
CA ARG A 186 12.76 -5.44 -15.23
C ARG A 186 12.87 -4.19 -16.08
N GLU A 187 13.90 -4.09 -16.91
CA GLU A 187 14.10 -2.99 -17.86
C GLU A 187 12.95 -2.92 -18.88
N HIS A 188 12.53 -4.05 -19.44
CA HIS A 188 11.39 -4.11 -20.36
C HIS A 188 10.11 -3.58 -19.71
N ILE A 189 9.76 -4.06 -18.52
CA ILE A 189 8.59 -3.61 -17.75
C ILE A 189 8.67 -2.10 -17.47
N MET A 190 9.82 -1.61 -17.01
CA MET A 190 10.00 -0.19 -16.71
C MET A 190 9.92 0.67 -17.98
N THR A 191 10.33 0.14 -19.12
CA THR A 191 10.20 0.81 -20.43
C THR A 191 8.74 0.90 -20.84
N GLN A 192 7.96 -0.18 -20.70
CA GLN A 192 6.51 -0.18 -20.98
C GLN A 192 5.77 0.83 -20.09
N LEU A 193 6.20 0.99 -18.84
CA LEU A 193 5.64 1.98 -17.91
C LEU A 193 6.15 3.41 -18.14
N ASN A 194 7.02 3.65 -19.13
CA ASN A 194 7.69 4.95 -19.33
C ASN A 194 8.40 5.45 -18.05
N MET A 195 9.05 4.55 -17.33
CA MET A 195 9.77 4.82 -16.08
C MET A 195 11.26 4.54 -16.15
N PHE A 196 11.74 3.90 -17.23
CA PHE A 196 13.13 3.53 -17.35
C PHE A 196 14.03 4.74 -17.64
N ASP A 197 14.99 4.97 -16.75
CA ASP A 197 16.06 5.96 -16.93
C ASP A 197 17.34 5.44 -16.29
N ILE A 198 18.26 4.94 -17.12
CA ILE A 198 19.51 4.33 -16.67
C ILE A 198 20.43 5.31 -15.91
N SER A 199 20.31 6.62 -16.18
CA SER A 199 21.11 7.65 -15.51
C SER A 199 20.67 7.86 -14.06
N ILE A 200 19.44 7.48 -13.71
CA ILE A 200 18.87 7.59 -12.37
C ILE A 200 18.87 6.23 -11.66
N ASP A 201 18.50 5.17 -12.37
CA ASP A 201 18.27 3.84 -11.82
C ASP A 201 19.08 2.76 -12.53
N THR A 202 20.38 2.72 -12.23
CA THR A 202 21.30 1.72 -12.77
C THR A 202 20.89 0.28 -12.42
N ASN A 203 20.18 0.07 -11.31
CA ASN A 203 19.83 -1.26 -10.83
C ASN A 203 18.42 -1.73 -11.23
N ARG A 204 17.66 -0.92 -12.00
CA ARG A 204 16.27 -1.19 -12.38
C ARG A 204 15.38 -1.55 -11.18
N ASN A 205 15.45 -0.76 -10.11
CA ASN A 205 14.74 -0.94 -8.83
C ASN A 205 13.72 0.17 -8.52
N LEU A 206 13.44 1.08 -9.46
CA LEU A 206 12.53 2.19 -9.24
C LEU A 206 11.11 1.72 -8.94
N LEU A 207 10.59 0.77 -9.72
CA LEU A 207 9.23 0.26 -9.52
C LEU A 207 9.07 -0.40 -8.15
N SER A 208 10.01 -1.26 -7.73
CA SER A 208 9.95 -1.84 -6.38
C SER A 208 10.06 -0.79 -5.29
N SER A 209 10.92 0.22 -5.47
CA SER A 209 11.03 1.35 -4.55
C SER A 209 9.72 2.11 -4.40
N MET A 210 8.97 2.31 -5.50
CA MET A 210 7.64 2.92 -5.48
C MET A 210 6.63 2.04 -4.74
N LEU A 211 6.53 0.76 -5.13
CA LEU A 211 5.57 -0.19 -4.54
C LEU A 211 5.75 -0.33 -3.03
N TYR A 212 7.00 -0.42 -2.59
CA TYR A 212 7.33 -0.43 -1.18
C TYR A 212 6.95 0.86 -0.45
N THR A 213 7.13 2.01 -1.10
CA THR A 213 6.77 3.32 -0.53
C THR A 213 5.26 3.47 -0.38
N ILE A 214 4.47 3.10 -1.39
CA ILE A 214 3.02 3.28 -1.36
C ILE A 214 2.30 2.20 -0.54
N LYS A 215 2.93 1.05 -0.26
CA LYS A 215 2.33 -0.05 0.51
C LYS A 215 1.74 0.41 1.84
N SER A 216 2.48 1.20 2.61
CA SER A 216 2.06 1.63 3.95
C SER A 216 0.88 2.60 3.89
N LEU A 217 0.84 3.48 2.89
CA LEU A 217 -0.32 4.34 2.61
C LEU A 217 -1.54 3.49 2.19
N ARG A 218 -1.37 2.61 1.20
CA ARG A 218 -2.43 1.70 0.72
C ARG A 218 -3.05 0.91 1.86
N ASN A 219 -2.22 0.27 2.69
CA ASN A 219 -2.69 -0.52 3.82
C ASN A 219 -3.40 0.36 4.86
N SER A 220 -2.92 1.58 5.09
CA SER A 220 -3.56 2.49 6.03
C SER A 220 -4.94 2.92 5.56
N VAL A 221 -5.08 3.27 4.28
CA VAL A 221 -6.37 3.61 3.68
C VAL A 221 -7.33 2.41 3.74
N ALA A 222 -6.88 1.20 3.36
CA ALA A 222 -7.72 0.01 3.33
C ALA A 222 -8.15 -0.51 4.72
N HIS A 223 -7.33 -0.32 5.75
CA HIS A 223 -7.62 -0.74 7.13
C HIS A 223 -8.09 0.41 8.04
N ASN A 224 -8.46 1.55 7.43
CA ASN A 224 -8.93 2.72 8.14
C ASN A 224 -7.95 3.26 9.21
N ASN A 225 -6.64 3.17 8.99
CA ASN A 225 -5.64 3.83 9.84
C ASN A 225 -5.51 5.32 9.51
N ILE A 226 -4.97 6.08 10.45
CA ILE A 226 -4.74 7.53 10.31
C ILE A 226 -3.66 7.82 9.28
N ILE A 227 -3.94 8.73 8.34
CA ILE A 227 -3.02 9.09 7.23
C ILE A 227 -2.59 10.56 7.21
N PHE A 228 -3.38 11.49 7.76
CA PHE A 228 -3.14 12.93 7.56
C PHE A 228 -1.75 13.40 8.03
N ASP A 229 -1.18 12.77 9.06
CA ASP A 229 0.11 13.14 9.63
C ASP A 229 1.26 12.21 9.25
N THR A 230 1.04 11.28 8.32
CA THR A 230 2.02 10.30 7.80
C THR A 230 2.62 9.34 8.84
N ARG A 231 1.99 9.14 10.01
CA ARG A 231 2.50 8.20 11.03
C ARG A 231 2.59 6.75 10.56
N PHE A 232 1.91 6.39 9.47
CA PHE A 232 1.99 5.07 8.83
C PHE A 232 3.33 4.81 8.13
N LYS A 233 4.14 5.86 7.89
CA LYS A 233 5.42 5.76 7.19
C LYS A 233 6.33 4.72 7.85
N ASP A 234 6.68 3.68 7.08
CA ASP A 234 7.48 2.54 7.53
C ASP A 234 8.94 2.58 7.03
N ARG A 235 9.29 3.54 6.15
CA ARG A 235 10.61 3.59 5.53
C ARG A 235 11.09 5.01 5.21
N LYS A 236 12.36 5.12 4.82
CA LYS A 236 12.94 6.33 4.23
C LYS A 236 12.72 6.30 2.71
N ILE A 237 12.63 7.47 2.09
CA ILE A 237 12.57 7.57 0.64
C ILE A 237 13.85 7.02 0.01
N SER A 238 13.71 6.21 -1.04
CA SER A 238 14.84 5.75 -1.84
C SER A 238 15.44 6.94 -2.61
N PRO A 239 16.76 7.12 -2.64
CA PRO A 239 17.39 8.19 -3.43
C PRO A 239 17.02 8.15 -4.91
N ILE A 240 16.81 6.95 -5.46
CA ILE A 240 16.42 6.72 -6.85
C ILE A 240 14.99 7.23 -7.07
N LEU A 241 14.07 6.83 -6.20
CA LEU A 241 12.68 7.29 -6.23
C LEU A 241 12.58 8.81 -6.10
N LYS A 242 13.35 9.39 -5.17
CA LYS A 242 13.43 10.84 -4.98
C LYS A 242 13.85 11.52 -6.27
N LYS A 243 15.04 11.21 -6.79
CA LYS A 243 15.58 11.82 -8.02
C LYS A 243 14.64 11.69 -9.21
N TRP A 244 14.07 10.50 -9.41
CA TRP A 244 13.15 10.26 -10.52
C TRP A 244 11.88 11.10 -10.38
N THR A 245 11.29 11.17 -9.18
CA THR A 245 10.06 11.94 -8.95
C THR A 245 10.31 13.43 -9.09
N GLU A 246 11.44 13.93 -8.59
CA GLU A 246 11.83 15.34 -8.72
C GLU A 246 12.06 15.72 -10.20
N LYS A 247 12.65 14.81 -11.00
CA LYS A 247 12.79 15.01 -12.45
C LYS A 247 11.45 15.01 -13.17
N GLU A 248 10.58 14.05 -12.86
CA GLU A 248 9.29 13.90 -13.54
C GLU A 248 8.31 15.04 -13.25
N THR A 249 8.40 15.63 -12.05
CA THR A 249 7.42 16.61 -11.57
C THR A 249 7.97 18.02 -11.46
N SER A 250 9.29 18.20 -11.52
CA SER A 250 9.99 19.45 -11.15
C SER A 250 9.78 19.90 -9.70
N ILE A 251 9.12 19.09 -8.86
CA ILE A 251 8.92 19.36 -7.43
C ILE A 251 10.14 18.87 -6.67
N GLN A 252 10.75 19.72 -5.86
CA GLN A 252 11.95 19.41 -5.08
C GLN A 252 11.62 19.03 -3.63
N ASN A 253 12.60 18.42 -2.94
CA ASN A 253 12.56 18.15 -1.50
C ASN A 253 11.51 17.13 -1.06
N ILE A 254 11.31 16.07 -1.86
CA ILE A 254 10.41 14.97 -1.50
C ILE A 254 11.06 14.13 -0.38
N THR A 255 10.37 13.97 0.76
CA THR A 255 10.93 13.33 1.98
C THR A 255 10.06 12.23 2.58
N LEU A 256 8.79 12.14 2.18
CA LEU A 256 7.72 11.31 2.74
C LEU A 256 7.24 11.75 4.13
N TYR A 257 7.59 12.95 4.62
CA TYR A 257 7.11 13.47 5.92
C TYR A 257 5.78 14.25 5.81
N SER A 258 5.26 14.38 4.60
CA SER A 258 3.97 15.00 4.27
C SER A 258 3.15 14.03 3.41
N LEU A 259 1.83 14.05 3.57
CA LEU A 259 0.93 13.27 2.72
C LEU A 259 1.03 13.72 1.26
N ILE A 260 1.35 15.00 1.02
CA ILE A 260 1.59 15.57 -0.32
C ILE A 260 2.67 14.78 -1.06
N ASP A 261 3.76 14.39 -0.39
CA ASP A 261 4.84 13.62 -1.01
C ASP A 261 4.34 12.27 -1.54
N TYR A 262 3.43 11.62 -0.81
CA TYR A 262 2.81 10.38 -1.26
C TYR A 262 1.84 10.61 -2.41
N ILE A 263 1.05 11.69 -2.36
CA ILE A 263 0.12 12.05 -3.44
C ILE A 263 0.88 12.31 -4.74
N ILE A 264 2.02 12.99 -4.68
CA ILE A 264 2.89 13.19 -5.85
C ILE A 264 3.31 11.84 -6.44
N ILE A 265 3.75 10.89 -5.62
CA ILE A 265 4.15 9.54 -6.07
C ILE A 265 2.95 8.76 -6.65
N VAL A 266 1.78 8.85 -6.02
CA VAL A 266 0.53 8.24 -6.52
C VAL A 266 0.16 8.82 -7.88
N CYS A 267 0.20 10.14 -8.05
CA CYS A 267 -0.05 10.81 -9.32
C CYS A 267 0.95 10.38 -10.40
N CYS A 268 2.23 10.23 -10.06
CA CYS A 268 3.24 9.70 -10.98
C CYS A 268 2.88 8.29 -11.45
N LEU A 269 2.48 7.39 -10.53
CA LEU A 269 2.05 6.04 -10.89
C LEU A 269 0.78 6.05 -11.75
N LEU A 270 -0.23 6.83 -11.37
CA LEU A 270 -1.47 6.97 -12.16
C LEU A 270 -1.18 7.40 -13.59
N LYS A 271 -0.29 8.37 -13.80
CA LYS A 271 0.12 8.80 -15.15
C LYS A 271 0.78 7.69 -15.99
N ARG A 272 1.28 6.62 -15.37
CA ARG A 272 1.89 5.49 -16.08
C ARG A 272 0.92 4.35 -16.38
N VAL A 273 -0.16 4.22 -15.61
CA VAL A 273 -1.10 3.08 -15.71
C VAL A 273 -2.52 3.47 -16.11
N ASP A 274 -2.88 4.75 -16.06
CA ASP A 274 -4.20 5.24 -16.45
C ASP A 274 -4.29 5.49 -17.96
N PHE A 275 -5.23 4.81 -18.61
CA PHE A 275 -5.52 4.95 -20.04
C PHE A 275 -6.08 6.33 -20.42
N SER A 276 -6.74 7.01 -19.47
CA SER A 276 -7.48 8.26 -19.70
C SER A 276 -6.74 9.52 -19.23
N SER A 277 -5.66 9.36 -18.46
CA SER A 277 -4.95 10.44 -17.76
C SER A 277 -5.84 11.35 -16.90
N SER A 278 -7.08 10.95 -16.57
CA SER A 278 -8.02 11.77 -15.81
C SER A 278 -7.90 11.52 -14.30
N ARG A 279 -7.49 10.33 -13.87
CA ARG A 279 -7.44 9.95 -12.45
C ARG A 279 -6.50 10.84 -11.66
N ALA A 280 -5.29 11.06 -12.18
CA ALA A 280 -4.32 11.94 -11.52
C ALA A 280 -4.85 13.38 -11.36
N LYS A 281 -5.62 13.89 -12.34
CA LYS A 281 -6.25 15.22 -12.24
C LYS A 281 -7.37 15.23 -11.21
N GLN A 282 -8.24 14.22 -11.25
CA GLN A 282 -9.36 14.08 -10.31
C GLN A 282 -8.87 13.95 -8.87
N LEU A 283 -7.79 13.21 -8.64
CA LEU A 283 -7.17 13.10 -7.32
C LEU A 283 -6.69 14.47 -6.81
N VAL A 284 -6.01 15.24 -7.66
CA VAL A 284 -5.54 16.58 -7.28
C VAL A 284 -6.70 17.56 -7.03
N TYR A 285 -7.84 17.42 -7.71
CA TYR A 285 -9.03 18.23 -7.43
C TYR A 285 -9.77 17.81 -6.16
N SER A 286 -9.67 16.54 -5.78
CA SER A 286 -10.38 15.97 -4.62
C SER A 286 -9.59 16.12 -3.32
N TYR A 287 -8.27 16.28 -3.43
CA TYR A 287 -7.35 16.57 -2.35
C TYR A 287 -7.26 18.08 -2.07
#